data_AF-A0A381Z302-F1
#
_entry.id   AF-A0A381Z302-F1
#
_cell.length_a   1.000
_cell.length_b   1.000
_cell.length_c   1.000
_cell.angle_alpha   90.00
_cell.angle_beta   90.00
_cell.angle_gamma   90.00
#
_symmetry.space_group_name_H-M   'P 1'
#
loop_
_entity.id
_entity.type
_entity.pdbx_description
1 polymer ?
#
loop_
_entity_poly.entity_id
_entity_poly.type
_entity_poly.pdbx_seq_one_letter_code
_entity_poly.pdbx_strand_id
1 'polypeptide(L)'
;MNGNDFDLYNTPQGLKPVSSPIKREILNFLGSGAKTQREVMLSIARAQSTTARHLLELEAAGLVKSSVDSADSRRKLYNISGRLAATGGKPTEAFSSYFTQTVSNGLTSKAPLMERINHSLRYVTESWGLSLDAMLREVGREIGAQIAGSLNGSSELDSVINDLSIFWKNNSMGVIEKQKNDPLVLRIDGNYDCTGVPDVGQPLCALDE
;
A
#
# COMPACT_ATOMS: atom_id res chain seq x y z
N MET A 1 -5.19 8.26 16.00
CA MET A 1 -5.52 6.83 15.78
C MET A 1 -6.74 6.50 16.62
N ASN A 2 -7.83 6.09 15.99
CA ASN A 2 -9.09 5.77 16.67
C ASN A 2 -9.02 4.35 17.27
N GLY A 3 -9.81 4.08 18.31
CA GLY A 3 -9.73 2.85 19.10
C GLY A 3 -10.13 1.54 18.39
N ASN A 4 -10.69 1.61 17.18
CA ASN A 4 -11.13 0.44 16.39
C ASN A 4 -10.23 0.16 15.17
N ASP A 5 -9.22 0.99 14.95
CA ASP A 5 -8.33 0.84 13.79
C ASP A 5 -7.37 -0.33 14.03
N PHE A 6 -7.09 -1.11 12.99
CA PHE A 6 -6.11 -2.21 13.05
C PHE A 6 -5.31 -2.32 11.76
N ASP A 7 -4.17 -2.99 11.84
CA ASP A 7 -3.41 -3.37 10.66
C ASP A 7 -3.42 -4.89 10.54
N LEU A 8 -3.51 -5.41 9.33
CA LEU A 8 -3.44 -6.83 9.04
C LEU A 8 -2.13 -7.12 8.34
N TYR A 9 -1.28 -7.92 8.98
CA TYR A 9 0.01 -8.30 8.44
C TYR A 9 0.01 -9.74 7.96
N ASN A 10 0.58 -9.98 6.79
CA ASN A 10 0.91 -11.31 6.30
C ASN A 10 2.23 -11.79 6.92
N THR A 11 2.20 -12.95 7.57
CA THR A 11 3.39 -13.64 8.09
C THR A 11 3.43 -15.08 7.58
N PRO A 12 4.56 -15.79 7.71
CA PRO A 12 4.63 -17.21 7.35
C PRO A 12 3.64 -18.12 8.11
N GLN A 13 3.09 -17.64 9.23
CA GLN A 13 2.09 -18.34 10.03
C GLN A 13 0.64 -17.88 9.72
N GLY A 14 0.45 -17.08 8.67
CA GLY A 14 -0.83 -16.54 8.25
C GLY A 14 -1.02 -15.07 8.64
N LEU A 15 -2.26 -14.58 8.47
CA LEU A 15 -2.61 -13.18 8.75
C LEU A 15 -2.64 -12.90 10.26
N LYS A 16 -2.01 -11.80 10.66
CA LYS A 16 -1.94 -11.34 12.06
C LYS A 16 -2.52 -9.93 12.20
N PRO A 17 -3.65 -9.77 12.91
CA PRO A 17 -4.19 -8.45 13.20
C PRO A 17 -3.41 -7.77 14.33
N VAL A 18 -3.17 -6.46 14.18
CA VAL A 18 -2.48 -5.61 15.14
C VAL A 18 -3.35 -4.39 15.43
N SER A 19 -4.10 -4.44 16.53
CA SER A 19 -4.96 -3.32 16.96
C SER A 19 -4.25 -2.35 17.91
N SER A 20 -3.13 -2.74 18.53
CA SER A 20 -2.41 -1.87 19.46
C SER A 20 -1.78 -0.67 18.71
N PRO A 21 -2.16 0.58 19.02
CA PRO A 21 -1.62 1.75 18.33
C PRO A 21 -0.10 1.86 18.44
N ILE A 22 0.44 1.56 19.62
CA ILE A 22 1.89 1.58 19.86
C ILE A 22 2.60 0.52 19.00
N LYS A 23 2.05 -0.70 18.90
CA LYS A 23 2.67 -1.74 18.06
C LYS A 23 2.66 -1.37 16.58
N ARG A 24 1.57 -0.75 16.10
CA ARG A 24 1.49 -0.24 14.72
C ARG A 24 2.50 0.88 14.47
N GLU A 25 2.68 1.78 15.43
CA GLU A 25 3.70 2.82 15.36
C GLU A 25 5.12 2.24 15.27
N ILE A 26 5.41 1.20 16.08
CA ILE A 26 6.69 0.45 16.00
C ILE A 26 6.86 -0.15 14.61
N LEU A 27 5.85 -0.87 14.09
CA LEU A 27 5.93 -1.54 12.78
C LEU A 27 6.12 -0.53 11.64
N ASN A 28 5.40 0.60 11.68
CA ASN A 28 5.59 1.68 10.72
C ASN A 28 7.02 2.26 10.77
N PHE A 29 7.56 2.48 11.96
CA PHE A 29 8.93 2.97 12.12
C PHE A 29 9.98 1.99 11.58
N LEU A 30 9.79 0.68 11.84
CA LEU A 30 10.64 -0.39 11.30
C LEU A 30 10.49 -0.59 9.79
N GLY A 31 9.37 -0.15 9.19
CA GLY A 31 9.17 -0.15 7.73
C GLY A 31 10.18 0.72 6.97
N SER A 32 10.81 1.70 7.65
CA SER A 32 11.87 2.53 7.08
C SER A 32 13.28 1.90 7.14
N GLY A 33 13.40 0.68 7.68
CA GLY A 33 14.65 -0.06 7.81
C GLY A 33 14.95 -0.47 9.26
N ALA A 34 16.04 -1.22 9.43
CA ALA A 34 16.47 -1.76 10.72
C ALA A 34 16.64 -0.66 11.78
N LYS A 35 16.16 -0.91 13.01
CA LYS A 35 16.32 0.03 14.14
C LYS A 35 16.77 -0.69 15.40
N THR A 36 17.53 0.00 16.24
CA THR A 36 17.85 -0.43 17.60
C THR A 36 16.66 -0.25 18.53
N GLN A 37 16.64 -0.98 19.66
CA GLN A 37 15.63 -0.77 20.70
C GLN A 37 15.56 0.68 21.19
N ARG A 38 16.71 1.37 21.26
CA ARG A 38 16.78 2.77 21.69
C ARG A 38 16.07 3.69 20.70
N GLU A 39 16.28 3.50 19.40
CA GLU A 39 15.60 4.29 18.37
C GLU A 39 14.09 4.06 18.40
N VAL A 40 13.65 2.80 18.54
CA VAL A 40 12.22 2.47 18.68
C VAL A 40 11.62 3.15 19.93
N MET A 41 12.32 3.08 21.06
CA MET A 41 11.90 3.70 22.33
C MET A 41 11.72 5.21 22.18
N LEU A 42 12.65 5.88 21.50
CA LEU A 42 12.58 7.31 21.23
C LEU A 42 11.42 7.65 20.29
N SER A 43 11.18 6.82 19.26
CA SER A 43 10.07 7.01 18.32
C SER A 43 8.71 6.98 19.01
N ILE A 44 8.46 6.00 19.89
CA ILE A 44 7.14 5.80 20.51
C ILE A 44 6.97 6.54 21.85
N ALA A 45 8.00 7.25 22.32
CA ALA A 45 8.02 7.96 23.60
C ALA A 45 7.57 7.09 24.80
N ARG A 46 8.09 5.85 24.90
CA ARG A 46 7.82 4.92 26.02
C ARG A 46 9.09 4.55 26.77
N ALA A 47 8.91 4.02 27.98
CA ALA A 47 10.02 3.51 28.77
C ALA A 47 10.69 2.29 28.09
N GLN A 48 11.95 2.05 28.42
CA GLN A 48 12.74 0.95 27.86
C GLN A 48 12.09 -0.42 28.09
N SER A 49 11.58 -0.69 29.29
CA SER A 49 10.92 -1.96 29.64
C SER A 49 9.62 -2.17 28.85
N THR A 50 8.82 -1.13 28.69
CA THR A 50 7.58 -1.16 27.88
C THR A 50 7.89 -1.42 26.41
N THR A 51 8.91 -0.74 25.87
CA THR A 51 9.37 -0.93 24.48
C THR A 51 9.87 -2.36 24.27
N ALA A 52 10.69 -2.88 25.19
CA ALA A 52 11.19 -4.25 25.13
C ALA A 52 10.04 -5.28 25.09
N ARG A 53 9.01 -5.09 25.92
CA ARG A 53 7.84 -5.96 25.94
C ARG A 53 7.10 -5.95 24.60
N HIS A 54 6.88 -4.77 24.01
CA HIS A 54 6.21 -4.69 22.71
C HIS A 54 7.01 -5.36 21.59
N LEU A 55 8.34 -5.15 21.55
CA LEU A 55 9.21 -5.82 20.59
C LEU A 55 9.19 -7.34 20.75
N LEU A 56 9.24 -7.84 21.99
CA LEU A 56 9.15 -9.27 22.28
C LEU A 56 7.81 -9.87 21.80
N GLU A 57 6.70 -9.18 22.04
CA GLU A 57 5.37 -9.61 21.58
C GLU A 57 5.26 -9.60 20.04
N LEU A 58 5.88 -8.61 19.38
CA LEU A 58 5.92 -8.52 17.92
C LEU A 58 6.81 -9.61 17.31
N GLU A 59 7.94 -9.94 17.94
CA GLU A 59 8.79 -11.08 17.56
C GLU A 59 8.05 -12.41 17.71
N ALA A 60 7.37 -12.62 18.84
CA ALA A 60 6.56 -13.82 19.08
C ALA A 60 5.41 -13.97 18.06
N ALA A 61 4.89 -12.86 17.54
CA ALA A 61 3.87 -12.85 16.48
C ALA A 61 4.45 -13.04 15.07
N GLY A 62 5.77 -13.11 14.91
CA GLY A 62 6.45 -13.22 13.61
C GLY A 62 6.43 -11.93 12.78
N LEU A 63 6.11 -10.79 13.41
CA LEU A 63 6.01 -9.47 12.76
C LEU A 63 7.34 -8.72 12.73
N VAL A 64 8.22 -9.04 13.67
CA VAL A 64 9.57 -8.48 13.80
C VAL A 64 10.57 -9.63 13.96
N LYS A 65 11.79 -9.43 13.47
CA LYS A 65 12.94 -10.28 13.78
C LYS A 65 14.05 -9.42 14.35
N SER A 66 14.74 -9.92 15.37
CA SER A 66 16.00 -9.32 15.83
C SER A 66 17.23 -10.03 15.27
N SER A 67 18.27 -9.24 15.00
CA SER A 67 19.61 -9.71 14.68
C SER A 67 20.62 -8.93 15.52
N VAL A 68 21.84 -9.46 15.60
CA VAL A 68 22.96 -8.75 16.23
C VAL A 68 23.44 -7.66 15.27
N ASP A 69 23.76 -6.48 15.83
CA ASP A 69 24.40 -5.40 15.07
C ASP A 69 25.85 -5.79 14.73
N SER A 70 26.22 -5.72 13.46
CA SER A 70 27.58 -6.04 13.00
C SER A 70 28.62 -5.05 13.49
N ALA A 71 28.22 -3.82 13.83
CA ALA A 71 29.10 -2.78 14.37
C ALA A 71 29.28 -2.88 15.91
N ASP A 72 28.31 -3.43 16.64
CA ASP A 72 28.38 -3.62 18.09
C ASP A 72 27.53 -4.83 18.51
N SER A 73 28.18 -5.97 18.77
CA SER A 73 27.49 -7.24 19.05
C SER A 73 26.61 -7.25 20.31
N ARG A 74 26.69 -6.22 21.15
CA ARG A 74 25.83 -6.04 22.32
C ARG A 74 24.49 -5.40 21.97
N ARG A 75 24.34 -4.86 20.75
CA ARG A 75 23.12 -4.22 20.27
C ARG A 75 22.30 -5.20 19.44
N LYS A 76 20.98 -5.13 19.63
CA LYS A 76 20.01 -5.80 18.76
C LYS A 76 19.46 -4.79 17.74
N LEU A 77 19.45 -5.20 16.49
CA LEU A 77 18.72 -4.55 15.41
C LEU A 77 17.41 -5.31 15.19
N TYR A 78 16.32 -4.56 15.10
CA TYR A 78 14.99 -5.07 14.83
C TYR A 78 14.62 -4.72 13.40
N ASN A 79 14.10 -5.70 12.66
CA ASN A 79 13.61 -5.54 11.31
C ASN A 79 12.18 -6.05 11.22
N ILE A 80 11.34 -5.38 10.42
CA ILE A 80 10.02 -5.90 10.11
C ILE A 80 10.15 -7.20 9.30
N SER A 81 9.34 -8.20 9.64
CA SER A 81 9.28 -9.47 8.91
C SER A 81 7.90 -9.79 8.36
N GLY A 82 6.85 -9.13 8.85
CA GLY A 82 5.52 -9.19 8.25
C GLY A 82 5.36 -8.19 7.11
N ARG A 83 4.52 -8.50 6.12
CA ARG A 83 4.11 -7.56 5.06
C ARG A 83 2.74 -6.97 5.41
N LEU A 84 2.57 -5.65 5.33
CA LEU A 84 1.27 -5.03 5.60
C LEU A 84 0.31 -5.35 4.45
N ALA A 85 -0.74 -6.11 4.74
CA ALA A 85 -1.72 -6.54 3.74
C ALA A 85 -2.92 -5.60 3.66
N ALA A 86 -3.42 -5.13 4.81
CA ALA A 86 -4.58 -4.24 4.85
C ALA A 86 -4.57 -3.37 6.10
N THR A 87 -5.29 -2.26 6.04
CA THR A 87 -5.60 -1.41 7.21
C THR A 87 -7.11 -1.38 7.42
N GLY A 88 -7.54 -1.71 8.63
CA GLY A 88 -8.92 -1.68 9.05
C GLY A 88 -9.25 -0.39 9.79
N GLY A 89 -10.43 0.14 9.52
CA GLY A 89 -11.00 1.34 10.10
C GLY A 89 -12.52 1.27 10.12
N LYS A 90 -13.17 2.43 10.03
CA LYS A 90 -14.64 2.50 10.02
C LYS A 90 -15.19 2.19 8.61
N PRO A 91 -16.26 1.39 8.51
CA PRO A 91 -17.05 1.28 7.28
C PRO A 91 -17.45 2.66 6.76
N THR A 92 -17.52 2.79 5.44
CA THR A 92 -18.07 3.98 4.78
C THR A 92 -19.24 3.59 3.89
N GLU A 93 -20.40 4.18 4.17
CA GLU A 93 -21.61 3.97 3.38
C GLU A 93 -21.50 4.60 1.99
N ALA A 94 -20.54 5.51 1.77
CA ALA A 94 -20.31 6.19 0.50
C ALA A 94 -20.11 5.21 -0.66
N PHE A 95 -19.43 4.08 -0.43
CA PHE A 95 -19.18 3.07 -1.46
C PHE A 95 -20.31 2.04 -1.65
N SER A 96 -21.25 1.93 -0.69
CA SER A 96 -22.36 0.96 -0.75
C SER A 96 -23.33 1.24 -1.91
N SER A 97 -23.65 2.52 -2.12
CA SER A 97 -24.50 2.98 -3.23
C SER A 97 -23.77 2.92 -4.57
N TYR A 98 -22.46 3.19 -4.56
CA TYR A 98 -21.59 3.12 -5.74
C TYR A 98 -21.51 1.72 -6.33
N PHE A 99 -21.42 0.66 -5.52
CA PHE A 99 -21.40 -0.72 -6.03
C PHE A 99 -22.63 -1.05 -6.88
N THR A 100 -23.82 -0.74 -6.34
CA THR A 100 -25.10 -0.99 -7.02
C THR A 100 -25.21 -0.20 -8.32
N GLN A 101 -24.81 1.08 -8.29
CA GLN A 101 -24.82 1.94 -9.48
C GLN A 101 -23.76 1.53 -10.51
N THR A 102 -22.56 1.13 -10.09
CA THR A 102 -21.45 0.80 -11.00
C THR A 102 -21.67 -0.49 -11.76
N VAL A 103 -22.20 -1.52 -11.09
CA VAL A 103 -22.55 -2.77 -11.77
C VAL A 103 -23.76 -2.53 -12.68
N SER A 104 -24.79 -1.81 -12.22
CA SER A 104 -25.98 -1.53 -13.02
C SER A 104 -25.69 -0.64 -14.25
N ASN A 105 -24.85 0.39 -14.10
CA ASN A 105 -24.41 1.25 -15.19
C ASN A 105 -23.41 0.54 -16.12
N GLY A 106 -22.58 -0.36 -15.58
CA GLY A 106 -21.66 -1.18 -16.37
C GLY A 106 -22.36 -2.12 -17.35
N LEU A 107 -23.58 -2.57 -17.03
CA LEU A 107 -24.42 -3.38 -17.92
C LEU A 107 -25.04 -2.59 -19.08
N THR A 108 -25.07 -1.25 -19.00
CA THR A 108 -25.71 -0.36 -19.98
C THR A 108 -24.73 0.58 -20.69
N SER A 109 -23.50 0.74 -20.19
CA SER A 109 -22.47 1.62 -20.75
C SER A 109 -21.54 0.91 -21.75
N LYS A 110 -20.88 1.68 -22.62
CA LYS A 110 -19.83 1.19 -23.55
C LYS A 110 -18.47 0.93 -22.87
N ALA A 111 -18.33 1.22 -21.57
CA ALA A 111 -17.07 1.01 -20.85
C ALA A 111 -16.80 -0.50 -20.63
N PRO A 112 -15.54 -0.93 -20.48
CA PRO A 112 -15.22 -2.34 -20.30
C PRO A 112 -15.81 -2.88 -18.99
N LEU A 113 -16.79 -3.79 -19.08
CA LEU A 113 -17.47 -4.38 -17.91
C LEU A 113 -16.48 -4.99 -16.89
N MET A 114 -15.42 -5.63 -17.37
CA MET A 114 -14.40 -6.26 -16.51
C MET A 114 -13.67 -5.25 -15.62
N GLU A 115 -13.41 -4.05 -16.15
CA GLU A 115 -12.75 -2.98 -15.41
C GLU A 115 -13.63 -2.49 -14.25
N ARG A 116 -14.92 -2.27 -14.52
CA ARG A 116 -15.90 -1.93 -13.48
C ARG A 116 -16.05 -3.03 -12.43
N ILE A 117 -15.99 -4.30 -12.82
CA ILE A 117 -16.00 -5.44 -11.88
C ILE A 117 -14.76 -5.37 -10.97
N ASN A 118 -13.56 -5.16 -11.52
CA ASN A 118 -12.34 -5.05 -10.73
C ASN A 118 -12.38 -3.88 -9.74
N HIS A 119 -12.88 -2.72 -10.18
CA HIS A 119 -13.07 -1.58 -9.28
C HIS A 119 -14.08 -1.87 -8.17
N SER A 120 -15.16 -2.57 -8.49
CA SER A 120 -16.22 -2.90 -7.52
C SER A 120 -15.70 -3.72 -6.34
N LEU A 121 -14.74 -4.63 -6.59
CA LEU A 121 -14.08 -5.42 -5.53
C LEU A 121 -13.37 -4.51 -4.52
N ARG A 122 -12.63 -3.51 -5.01
CA ARG A 122 -11.92 -2.55 -4.15
C ARG A 122 -12.88 -1.68 -3.36
N TYR A 123 -13.94 -1.19 -3.98
CA TYR A 123 -14.91 -0.35 -3.28
C TYR A 123 -15.73 -1.11 -2.24
N VAL A 124 -16.00 -2.39 -2.46
CA VAL A 124 -16.63 -3.25 -1.44
C VAL A 124 -15.77 -3.36 -0.19
N THR A 125 -14.46 -3.61 -0.33
CA THR A 125 -13.58 -3.72 0.84
C THR A 125 -13.46 -2.40 1.58
N GLU A 126 -13.32 -1.28 0.85
CA GLU A 126 -13.30 0.06 1.45
C GLU A 126 -14.63 0.38 2.15
N SER A 127 -15.78 -0.06 1.58
CA SER A 127 -17.10 0.12 2.21
C SER A 127 -17.21 -0.58 3.57
N TRP A 128 -16.50 -1.69 3.74
CA TRP A 128 -16.41 -2.43 5.01
C TRP A 128 -15.37 -1.82 5.97
N GLY A 129 -14.69 -0.74 5.57
CA GLY A 129 -13.64 -0.10 6.34
C GLY A 129 -12.30 -0.82 6.24
N LEU A 130 -12.10 -1.63 5.18
CA LEU A 130 -10.86 -2.35 4.94
C LEU A 130 -10.14 -1.78 3.72
N SER A 131 -9.07 -1.04 3.97
CA SER A 131 -8.23 -0.53 2.88
C SER A 131 -7.14 -1.52 2.50
N LEU A 132 -7.06 -1.78 1.19
CA LEU A 132 -6.09 -2.68 0.56
C LEU A 132 -4.89 -1.92 -0.04
N ASP A 133 -4.78 -0.63 0.21
CA ASP A 133 -3.79 0.24 -0.42
C ASP A 133 -2.34 -0.25 -0.27
N ALA A 134 -1.96 -0.76 0.90
CA ALA A 134 -0.62 -1.29 1.11
C ALA A 134 -0.30 -2.48 0.18
N MET A 135 -1.24 -3.42 0.07
CA MET A 135 -1.13 -4.56 -0.83
C MET A 135 -1.16 -4.11 -2.30
N LEU A 136 -1.99 -3.14 -2.66
CA LEU A 136 -2.08 -2.65 -4.04
C LEU A 136 -0.79 -1.96 -4.48
N ARG A 137 -0.18 -1.12 -3.64
CA ARG A 137 1.14 -0.50 -3.92
C ARG A 137 2.22 -1.56 -4.08
N GLU A 138 2.18 -2.59 -3.25
CA GLU A 138 3.12 -3.70 -3.32
C GLU A 138 2.98 -4.50 -4.61
N VAL A 139 1.75 -4.88 -4.97
CA VAL A 139 1.45 -5.55 -6.24
C VAL A 139 1.84 -4.65 -7.41
N GLY A 140 1.50 -3.36 -7.39
CA GLY A 140 1.83 -2.38 -8.41
C GLY A 140 3.33 -2.29 -8.66
N ARG A 141 4.14 -2.23 -7.59
CA ARG A 141 5.61 -2.30 -7.68
C ARG A 141 6.10 -3.62 -8.29
N GLU A 142 5.51 -4.75 -7.93
CA GLU A 142 5.87 -6.05 -8.49
C GLU A 142 5.55 -6.12 -10.00
N ILE A 143 4.37 -5.68 -10.45
CA ILE A 143 4.07 -5.64 -11.90
C ILE A 143 4.94 -4.60 -12.60
N GLY A 144 5.16 -3.44 -11.99
CA GLY A 144 6.02 -2.38 -12.51
C GLY A 144 7.45 -2.86 -12.75
N ALA A 145 7.99 -3.68 -11.85
CA ALA A 145 9.31 -4.30 -12.04
C ALA A 145 9.34 -5.27 -13.24
N GLN A 146 8.26 -6.02 -13.49
CA GLN A 146 8.16 -6.88 -14.67
C GLN A 146 8.05 -6.06 -15.96
N ILE A 147 7.23 -5.00 -15.95
CA ILE A 147 7.08 -4.08 -17.09
C ILE A 147 8.42 -3.41 -17.39
N ALA A 148 9.12 -2.90 -16.38
CA ALA A 148 10.43 -2.27 -16.55
C ALA A 148 11.45 -3.20 -17.23
N GLY A 149 11.41 -4.50 -16.93
CA GLY A 149 12.24 -5.50 -17.62
C GLY A 149 11.92 -5.70 -19.10
N SER A 150 10.75 -5.25 -19.56
CA SER A 150 10.31 -5.31 -20.96
C SER A 150 10.53 -4.00 -21.74
N LEU A 151 10.83 -2.89 -21.05
CA LEU A 151 11.13 -1.61 -21.68
C LEU A 151 12.55 -1.61 -22.25
N ASN A 152 12.86 -0.68 -23.17
CA ASN A 152 14.21 -0.60 -23.70
C ASN A 152 15.16 -0.17 -22.58
N GLY A 153 16.38 -0.69 -22.58
CA GLY A 153 17.37 -0.52 -21.49
C GLY A 153 17.97 0.88 -21.35
N SER A 154 17.25 1.95 -21.71
CA SER A 154 17.69 3.32 -21.50
C SER A 154 17.62 3.69 -20.00
N SER A 155 18.64 4.36 -19.51
CA SER A 155 18.67 4.93 -18.16
C SER A 155 18.21 6.40 -18.12
N GLU A 156 17.90 7.00 -19.28
CA GLU A 156 17.43 8.37 -19.37
C GLU A 156 15.93 8.45 -19.04
N LEU A 157 15.58 9.31 -18.07
CA LEU A 157 14.22 9.45 -17.56
C LEU A 157 13.18 9.68 -18.67
N ASP A 158 13.48 10.57 -19.62
CA ASP A 158 12.55 10.92 -20.69
C ASP A 158 12.34 9.75 -21.67
N SER A 159 13.40 8.97 -21.92
CA SER A 159 13.31 7.74 -22.71
C SER A 159 12.45 6.68 -22.01
N VAL A 160 12.64 6.50 -20.70
CA VAL A 160 11.84 5.56 -19.90
C VAL A 160 10.37 5.96 -19.89
N ILE A 161 10.07 7.25 -19.69
CA ILE A 161 8.69 7.77 -19.70
C ILE A 161 8.06 7.57 -21.08
N ASN A 162 8.80 7.79 -22.16
CA ASN A 162 8.30 7.57 -23.52
C ASN A 162 7.98 6.10 -23.78
N ASP A 163 8.89 5.19 -23.42
CA ASP A 163 8.68 3.74 -23.56
C ASP A 163 7.48 3.26 -22.74
N LEU A 164 7.35 3.75 -21.50
CA LEU A 164 6.20 3.48 -20.64
C LEU A 164 4.89 3.99 -21.24
N SER A 165 4.91 5.19 -21.85
CA SER A 165 3.73 5.79 -22.50
C SER A 165 3.28 4.96 -23.70
N ILE A 166 4.23 4.46 -24.50
CA ILE A 166 3.95 3.54 -25.63
C ILE A 166 3.36 2.23 -25.10
N PHE A 167 3.95 1.66 -24.03
CA PHE A 167 3.46 0.45 -23.40
C PHE A 167 2.01 0.60 -22.90
N TRP A 168 1.70 1.69 -22.18
CA TRP A 168 0.36 1.98 -21.67
C TRP A 168 -0.66 2.07 -22.80
N LYS A 169 -0.32 2.82 -23.87
CA LYS A 169 -1.19 2.99 -25.03
C LYS A 169 -1.47 1.67 -25.74
N ASN A 170 -0.44 0.86 -25.99
CA ASN A 170 -0.56 -0.42 -26.69
C ASN A 170 -1.39 -1.44 -25.92
N ASN A 171 -1.40 -1.35 -24.58
CA ASN A 171 -2.20 -2.20 -23.70
C ASN A 171 -3.58 -1.61 -23.34
N SER A 172 -3.99 -0.51 -23.98
CA SER A 172 -5.27 0.18 -23.71
C SER A 172 -5.44 0.64 -22.26
N MET A 173 -4.32 0.96 -21.57
CA MET A 173 -4.31 1.39 -20.17
C MET A 173 -4.45 2.92 -20.02
N GLY A 174 -4.56 3.64 -21.14
CA GLY A 174 -4.68 5.10 -21.17
C GLY A 174 -3.44 5.80 -21.73
N VAL A 175 -3.24 7.03 -21.28
CA VAL A 175 -2.17 7.93 -21.70
C VAL A 175 -1.39 8.40 -20.48
N ILE A 176 -0.06 8.41 -20.59
CA ILE A 176 0.83 8.99 -19.59
C ILE A 176 1.37 10.31 -20.13
N GLU A 177 1.27 11.37 -19.34
CA GLU A 177 1.79 12.69 -19.65
C GLU A 177 2.71 13.21 -18.55
N LYS A 178 3.91 13.63 -18.91
CA LYS A 178 4.83 14.28 -17.96
C LYS A 178 4.43 15.74 -17.74
N GLN A 179 4.08 16.09 -16.51
CA GLN A 179 3.68 17.45 -16.11
C GLN A 179 4.86 18.26 -15.53
N LYS A 180 5.74 17.62 -14.77
CA LYS A 180 6.89 18.26 -14.11
C LYS A 180 8.07 17.29 -13.99
N ASN A 181 9.30 17.80 -14.04
CA ASN A 181 10.52 16.99 -13.86
C ASN A 181 10.99 16.92 -12.40
N ASP A 182 10.89 18.02 -11.63
CA ASP A 182 11.41 18.07 -10.26
C ASP A 182 10.45 18.82 -9.30
N PRO A 183 9.71 18.10 -8.41
CA PRO A 183 9.61 16.64 -8.39
C PRO A 183 8.98 16.12 -9.69
N LEU A 184 9.26 14.87 -10.03
CA LEU A 184 8.63 14.20 -11.17
C LEU A 184 7.12 14.11 -10.91
N VAL A 185 6.32 14.63 -11.85
CA VAL A 185 4.86 14.53 -11.81
C VAL A 185 4.40 13.96 -13.15
N LEU A 186 3.73 12.81 -13.09
CA LEU A 186 3.09 12.16 -14.22
C LEU A 186 1.57 12.27 -14.05
N ARG A 187 0.86 12.63 -15.12
CA ARG A 187 -0.59 12.50 -15.21
C ARG A 187 -0.89 11.24 -15.99
N ILE A 188 -1.73 10.38 -15.42
CA ILE A 188 -2.20 9.16 -16.08
C ILE A 188 -3.68 9.36 -16.37
N ASP A 189 -4.01 9.54 -17.65
CA ASP A 189 -5.38 9.64 -18.11
C ASP A 189 -5.80 8.28 -18.68
N GLY A 190 -6.52 7.52 -17.86
CA GLY A 190 -7.05 6.22 -18.23
C GLY A 190 -8.30 6.30 -19.12
N ASN A 191 -8.62 5.20 -19.80
CA ASN A 191 -10.02 4.86 -20.10
C ASN A 191 -10.79 4.45 -18.82
N TYR A 192 -10.10 4.46 -17.68
CA TYR A 192 -10.62 4.18 -16.36
C TYR A 192 -11.65 5.23 -15.97
N ASP A 193 -12.91 4.82 -16.03
CA ASP A 193 -14.03 5.67 -15.67
C ASP A 193 -14.14 5.76 -14.15
N CYS A 194 -13.36 6.65 -13.54
CA CYS A 194 -13.53 7.06 -12.14
C CYS A 194 -14.75 7.98 -11.94
N THR A 195 -15.55 8.23 -12.98
CA THR A 195 -16.76 9.05 -12.87
C THR A 195 -17.77 8.38 -11.93
N GLY A 196 -18.26 9.15 -10.97
CA GLY A 196 -19.22 8.69 -9.97
C GLY A 196 -18.56 8.04 -8.75
N VAL A 197 -17.25 7.82 -8.75
CA VAL A 197 -16.53 7.37 -7.55
C VAL A 197 -16.69 8.45 -6.47
N PRO A 198 -17.22 8.11 -5.29
CA PRO A 198 -17.44 9.11 -4.25
C PRO A 198 -16.10 9.67 -3.76
N ASP A 199 -16.07 10.99 -3.54
CA ASP A 199 -14.95 11.63 -2.87
C ASP A 199 -14.93 11.18 -1.39
N VAL A 200 -13.93 10.37 -1.05
CA VAL A 200 -13.70 9.87 0.31
C VAL A 200 -12.49 10.53 0.97
N GLY A 201 -12.01 11.65 0.42
CA GLY A 201 -10.91 12.43 0.98
C GLY A 201 -9.51 11.80 0.80
N GLN A 202 -9.40 10.74 0.00
CA GLN A 202 -8.12 10.10 -0.32
C GLN A 202 -8.12 9.55 -1.76
N PRO A 203 -6.96 9.49 -2.44
CA PRO A 203 -6.87 8.94 -3.79
C PRO A 203 -7.14 7.45 -3.79
N LEU A 204 -7.74 6.98 -4.89
CA LEU A 204 -8.15 5.60 -5.08
C LEU A 204 -7.29 4.89 -6.16
N CYS A 205 -6.02 5.27 -6.27
CA CYS A 205 -5.11 4.83 -7.34
C CYS A 205 -3.88 4.08 -6.81
N ALA A 206 -3.96 3.46 -5.62
CA ALA A 206 -2.82 2.86 -4.93
C ALA A 206 -2.04 1.81 -5.74
N LEU A 207 -2.64 1.17 -6.75
CA LEU A 207 -1.97 0.24 -7.65
C LEU A 207 -1.03 0.94 -8.65
N ASP A 208 -1.38 2.17 -9.03
CA ASP A 208 -0.69 2.97 -10.05
C ASP A 208 0.46 3.82 -9.46
N GLU A 209 0.60 3.85 -8.12
CA GLU A 209 1.63 4.57 -7.36
C GLU A 209 2.93 3.76 -7.15
#